data_AF-A0A3S4R275-F1
#
_entry.id   AF-A0A3S4R275-F1
#
_cell.length_a   1.000
_cell.length_b   1.000
_cell.length_c   1.000
_cell.angle_alpha   90.00
_cell.angle_beta   90.00
_cell.angle_gamma   90.00
#
_symmetry.space_group_name_H-M   'P 1'
#
loop_
_entity.id
_entity.type
_entity.pdbx_description
1 polymer ?
#
loop_
_entity_poly.entity_id
_entity_poly.type
_entity_poly.pdbx_seq_one_letter_code
_entity_poly.pdbx_strand_id
1 'polypeptide(L)'
;MTAVAWRLIGVLALMLAGFGSAWQFQDWRYGRQLAEQARLHTDTLNQMALVGAAAQQAEQDKRLALEQKLSASEKTHFEKMTNAQNDQARLRDRLATADVRLSVLIAADSASGCDVPKTTGAGSVDHATVRARLDPAHAQRIIAITDTGDRGLIALQACQAYVKALAQ
;
A
#
# COMPACT_ATOMS: atom_id res chain seq x y z
N MET A 1 -82.65 -33.05 43.80
CA MET A 1 -82.12 -32.64 42.48
C MET A 1 -80.59 -32.45 42.45
N THR A 2 -79.86 -32.68 43.55
CA THR A 2 -78.41 -32.35 43.67
C THR A 2 -77.45 -33.44 43.20
N ALA A 3 -77.82 -34.72 43.31
CA ALA A 3 -76.93 -35.85 42.99
C ALA A 3 -76.63 -35.99 41.47
N VAL A 4 -77.60 -35.67 40.62
CA VAL A 4 -77.43 -35.69 39.16
C VAL A 4 -76.51 -34.56 38.70
N ALA A 5 -76.64 -33.36 39.30
CA ALA A 5 -75.76 -32.22 39.02
C ALA A 5 -74.29 -32.52 39.38
N TRP A 6 -74.03 -33.14 40.53
CA TRP A 6 -72.67 -33.53 40.92
C TRP A 6 -72.06 -34.59 40.00
N ARG A 7 -72.85 -35.56 39.54
CA ARG A 7 -72.39 -36.54 38.55
C ARG A 7 -72.05 -35.89 37.20
N LEU A 8 -72.86 -34.93 36.75
CA LEU A 8 -72.58 -34.18 35.53
C LEU A 8 -71.29 -33.37 35.63
N ILE A 9 -71.05 -32.69 36.76
CA ILE A 9 -69.81 -31.94 37.00
C ILE A 9 -68.59 -32.86 36.99
N GLY A 10 -68.67 -34.04 37.62
CA GLY A 10 -67.58 -35.02 37.62
C GLY A 10 -67.24 -35.55 36.23
N VAL A 11 -68.25 -35.82 35.39
CA VAL A 11 -68.05 -36.25 34.00
C VAL A 11 -67.41 -35.12 33.17
N LEU A 12 -67.86 -33.88 33.35
CA LEU A 12 -67.32 -32.72 32.64
C LEU A 12 -65.85 -32.46 33.00
N ALA A 13 -65.50 -32.58 34.29
CA ALA A 13 -64.13 -32.47 34.77
C ALA A 13 -63.23 -33.58 34.19
N LEU A 14 -63.72 -34.83 34.12
CA LEU A 14 -62.98 -35.93 33.51
C LEU A 14 -62.75 -35.75 32.01
N MET A 15 -63.73 -35.23 31.28
CA MET A 15 -63.56 -34.92 29.85
C MET A 15 -62.50 -33.82 29.64
N LEU A 16 -62.54 -32.75 30.43
CA LEU A 16 -61.55 -31.66 30.34
C LEU A 16 -60.14 -32.14 30.70
N ALA A 17 -60.01 -32.98 31.72
CA ALA A 17 -58.73 -33.56 32.12
C ALA A 17 -58.16 -34.49 31.05
N GLY A 18 -59.00 -35.35 30.43
CA GLY A 18 -58.59 -36.24 29.34
C GLY A 18 -58.15 -35.46 28.10
N PHE A 19 -58.90 -34.42 27.73
CA PHE A 19 -58.58 -33.56 26.58
C PHE A 19 -57.28 -32.76 26.81
N GLY A 20 -57.10 -32.16 27.99
CA GLY A 20 -55.88 -31.43 28.34
C GLY A 20 -54.63 -32.33 28.37
N SER A 21 -54.78 -33.55 28.87
CA SER A 21 -53.67 -34.53 28.94
C SER A 21 -53.25 -35.01 27.54
N ALA A 22 -54.21 -35.26 26.65
CA ALA A 22 -53.93 -35.66 25.27
C ALA A 22 -53.23 -34.54 24.48
N TRP A 23 -53.60 -33.29 24.74
CA TRP A 23 -52.99 -32.12 24.09
C TRP A 23 -51.55 -31.89 24.56
N GLN A 24 -51.29 -31.99 25.87
CA GLN A 24 -49.94 -31.88 26.44
C GLN A 24 -48.98 -32.93 25.86
N PHE A 25 -49.46 -34.15 25.66
CA PHE A 25 -48.64 -35.20 25.07
C PHE A 25 -48.34 -34.96 23.58
N GLN A 26 -49.30 -34.42 22.83
CA GLN A 26 -49.05 -33.98 21.45
C GLN A 26 -48.06 -32.83 21.37
N ASP A 27 -48.24 -31.81 22.20
CA ASP A 27 -47.38 -30.61 22.22
C ASP A 27 -45.93 -30.97 22.59
N TRP A 28 -45.73 -31.86 23.56
CA TRP A 28 -44.40 -32.36 23.91
C TRP A 28 -43.70 -33.10 22.74
N ARG A 29 -44.45 -33.89 21.97
CA ARG A 29 -43.91 -34.60 20.81
C ARG A 29 -43.53 -33.65 19.67
N TYR A 30 -44.40 -32.70 19.36
CA TYR A 30 -44.14 -31.69 18.33
C TYR A 30 -43.02 -30.73 18.75
N GLY A 31 -42.98 -30.33 20.03
CA GLY A 31 -41.93 -29.50 20.60
C GLY A 31 -40.55 -30.15 20.49
N ARG A 32 -40.44 -31.47 20.70
CA ARG A 32 -39.17 -32.19 20.48
C ARG A 32 -38.72 -32.17 19.03
N GLN A 33 -39.62 -32.38 18.07
CA GLN A 33 -39.29 -32.32 16.65
C GLN A 33 -38.87 -30.90 16.22
N LEU A 34 -39.59 -29.89 16.70
CA LEU A 34 -39.26 -28.48 16.49
C LEU A 34 -37.89 -28.13 17.08
N ALA A 35 -37.57 -28.62 18.28
CA ALA A 35 -36.28 -28.39 18.92
C ALA A 35 -35.12 -29.06 18.18
N GLU A 36 -35.32 -30.28 17.67
CA GLU A 36 -34.31 -30.97 16.85
C GLU A 36 -34.08 -30.25 15.52
N GLN A 37 -35.14 -29.83 14.84
CA GLN A 37 -35.03 -29.08 13.59
C GLN A 37 -34.39 -27.70 13.81
N ALA A 38 -34.76 -26.99 14.89
CA ALA A 38 -34.15 -25.72 15.25
C ALA A 38 -32.65 -25.87 15.56
N ARG A 39 -32.25 -26.97 16.23
CA ARG A 39 -30.83 -27.28 16.46
C ARG A 39 -30.09 -27.53 15.16
N LEU A 40 -30.61 -28.37 14.27
CA LEU A 40 -29.97 -28.65 12.98
C LEU A 40 -29.82 -27.38 12.13
N HIS A 41 -30.86 -26.53 12.08
CA HIS A 41 -30.77 -25.23 11.39
C HIS A 41 -29.74 -24.31 12.03
N THR A 42 -29.70 -24.21 13.35
CA THR A 42 -28.73 -23.37 14.08
C THR A 42 -27.30 -23.86 13.85
N ASP A 43 -27.07 -25.17 13.90
CA ASP A 43 -25.76 -25.76 13.62
C ASP A 43 -25.32 -25.48 12.18
N THR A 44 -26.24 -25.59 11.21
CA THR A 44 -25.94 -25.28 9.81
C THR A 44 -25.61 -23.79 9.62
N LEU A 45 -26.38 -22.90 10.24
CA LEU A 45 -26.11 -21.45 10.19
C LEU A 45 -24.76 -21.11 10.85
N ASN A 46 -24.44 -21.73 11.99
CA ASN A 46 -23.14 -21.57 12.64
C ASN A 46 -21.99 -22.06 11.76
N GLN A 47 -22.14 -23.19 11.07
CA GLN A 47 -21.14 -23.67 10.13
C GLN A 47 -20.95 -22.70 8.96
N MET A 48 -22.04 -22.19 8.36
CA MET A 48 -21.94 -21.18 7.31
C MET A 48 -21.29 -19.89 7.82
N ALA A 49 -21.64 -19.44 9.03
CA ALA A 49 -21.04 -18.25 9.64
C ALA A 49 -19.55 -18.45 9.92
N LEU A 50 -19.12 -19.63 10.39
CA LEU A 50 -17.71 -19.95 10.59
C LEU A 50 -16.93 -19.96 9.28
N VAL A 51 -17.48 -20.58 8.23
CA VAL A 51 -16.84 -20.61 6.90
C VAL A 51 -16.78 -19.20 6.31
N GLY A 52 -17.85 -18.42 6.42
CA GLY A 52 -17.90 -17.03 5.97
C GLY A 52 -16.92 -16.13 6.74
N ALA A 53 -16.84 -16.29 8.05
CA ALA A 53 -15.88 -15.56 8.89
C ALA A 53 -14.43 -15.93 8.55
N ALA A 54 -14.13 -17.22 8.31
CA ALA A 54 -12.81 -17.66 7.89
C ALA A 54 -12.43 -17.12 6.51
N ALA A 55 -13.37 -17.09 5.56
CA ALA A 55 -13.14 -16.49 4.25
C ALA A 55 -12.88 -14.98 4.35
N GLN A 56 -13.66 -14.28 5.17
CA GLN A 56 -13.49 -12.85 5.43
C GLN A 56 -12.14 -12.54 6.09
N GLN A 57 -11.73 -13.36 7.06
CA GLN A 57 -10.46 -13.20 7.75
C GLN A 57 -9.28 -13.40 6.79
N ALA A 58 -9.36 -14.41 5.91
CA ALA A 58 -8.33 -14.63 4.89
C ALA A 58 -8.22 -13.45 3.90
N GLU A 59 -9.31 -12.76 3.57
CA GLU A 59 -9.25 -11.53 2.77
C GLU A 59 -8.65 -10.35 3.54
N GLN A 60 -8.98 -10.19 4.82
CA GLN A 60 -8.40 -9.13 5.66
C GLN A 60 -6.90 -9.33 5.87
N ASP A 61 -6.45 -10.55 6.13
CA ASP A 61 -5.02 -10.87 6.29
C ASP A 61 -4.25 -10.57 5.01
N LYS A 62 -4.85 -10.85 3.84
CA LYS A 62 -4.26 -10.46 2.54
C LYS A 62 -4.16 -8.94 2.39
N ARG A 63 -5.21 -8.19 2.77
CA ARG A 63 -5.18 -6.72 2.73
C ARG A 63 -4.10 -6.16 3.65
N LEU A 64 -4.03 -6.63 4.90
CA LEU A 64 -3.01 -6.21 5.86
C LEU A 64 -1.59 -6.53 5.37
N ALA A 65 -1.38 -7.72 4.81
CA ALA A 65 -0.08 -8.09 4.24
C ALA A 65 0.31 -7.22 3.05
N LEU A 66 -0.66 -6.83 2.20
CA LEU A 66 -0.42 -5.90 1.09
C LEU A 66 -0.12 -4.49 1.60
N GLU A 67 -0.87 -3.98 2.58
CA GLU A 67 -0.64 -2.68 3.20
C GLU A 67 0.72 -2.60 3.92
N GLN A 68 1.13 -3.67 4.60
CA GLN A 68 2.46 -3.74 5.21
C GLN A 68 3.57 -3.70 4.16
N LYS A 69 3.41 -4.44 3.05
CA LYS A 69 4.38 -4.40 1.94
C LYS A 69 4.42 -3.04 1.26
N LEU A 70 3.27 -2.42 1.05
CA LEU A 70 3.15 -1.09 0.44
C LEU A 70 3.83 -0.05 1.33
N SER A 71 3.50 0.00 2.62
CA SER A 71 4.10 0.95 3.57
C SER A 71 5.60 0.74 3.79
N ALA A 72 6.09 -0.51 3.81
CA ALA A 72 7.52 -0.78 3.89
C ALA A 72 8.27 -0.30 2.63
N SER A 73 7.69 -0.54 1.45
CA SER A 73 8.22 -0.06 0.18
C SER A 73 8.21 1.47 0.11
N GLU A 74 7.09 2.10 0.46
CA GLU A 74 6.92 3.56 0.45
C GLU A 74 7.89 4.26 1.40
N LYS A 75 8.04 3.77 2.64
CA LYS A 75 9.03 4.33 3.59
C LYS A 75 10.44 4.27 3.03
N THR A 76 10.83 3.12 2.49
CA THR A 76 12.17 2.93 1.90
C THR A 76 12.38 3.85 0.69
N HIS A 77 11.36 3.99 -0.17
CA HIS A 77 11.42 4.85 -1.33
C HIS A 77 11.47 6.34 -0.95
N PHE A 78 10.66 6.76 0.03
CA PHE A 78 10.63 8.13 0.51
C PHE A 78 11.97 8.52 1.16
N GLU A 79 12.52 7.69 2.05
CA GLU A 79 13.83 7.94 2.67
C GLU A 79 14.95 8.05 1.63
N LYS A 80 14.98 7.14 0.64
CA LYS A 80 15.97 7.20 -0.46
C LYS A 80 15.81 8.48 -1.28
N MET A 81 14.58 8.87 -1.60
CA MET A 81 14.30 10.07 -2.37
C MET A 81 14.70 11.33 -1.59
N THR A 82 14.37 11.42 -0.30
CA THR A 82 14.75 12.55 0.56
C THR A 82 16.26 12.64 0.73
N ASN A 83 16.95 11.52 0.95
CA ASN A 83 18.41 11.51 1.08
C ASN A 83 19.08 11.96 -0.22
N ALA A 84 18.65 11.44 -1.38
CA ALA A 84 19.20 11.86 -2.67
C ALA A 84 18.99 13.36 -2.95
N GLN A 85 17.82 13.92 -2.60
CA GLN A 85 17.54 15.35 -2.72
C GLN A 85 18.44 16.19 -1.79
N ASN A 86 18.61 15.76 -0.54
CA ASN A 86 19.48 16.44 0.42
C ASN A 86 20.95 16.41 -0.03
N ASP A 87 21.42 15.28 -0.55
CA ASP A 87 22.78 15.15 -1.09
C ASP A 87 22.99 16.04 -2.32
N GLN A 88 22.02 16.09 -3.23
CA GLN A 88 22.07 16.99 -4.38
C GLN A 88 22.07 18.47 -3.95
N ALA A 89 21.24 18.84 -2.97
CA ALA A 89 21.22 20.19 -2.42
C ALA A 89 22.56 20.55 -1.76
N ARG A 90 23.14 19.64 -0.98
CA ARG A 90 24.47 19.79 -0.37
C ARG A 90 25.57 19.93 -1.42
N LEU A 91 25.54 19.15 -2.50
CA LEU A 91 26.50 19.28 -3.60
C LEU A 91 26.37 20.61 -4.34
N ARG A 92 25.14 21.09 -4.57
CA ARG A 92 24.91 22.43 -5.16
C ARG A 92 25.43 23.54 -4.28
N ASP A 93 25.21 23.44 -2.97
CA ASP A 93 25.70 24.42 -1.99
C ASP A 93 27.24 24.45 -1.93
N ARG A 94 27.88 23.27 -1.98
CA ARG A 94 29.36 23.16 -2.05
C ARG A 94 29.96 23.61 -3.38
N LEU A 95 29.21 23.47 -4.49
CA LEU A 95 29.57 24.10 -5.77
C LEU A 95 29.46 25.62 -5.70
N ALA A 96 28.43 26.15 -5.03
CA ALA A 96 28.20 27.59 -4.87
C ALA A 96 29.25 28.24 -3.95
N THR A 97 29.67 27.54 -2.90
CA THR A 97 30.70 27.99 -1.94
C THR A 97 32.14 27.74 -2.40
N ALA A 98 32.34 27.34 -3.67
CA ALA A 98 33.63 27.12 -4.33
C ALA A 98 34.55 26.03 -3.71
N ASP A 99 34.02 25.23 -2.78
CA ASP A 99 34.72 24.15 -2.09
C ASP A 99 34.87 22.90 -2.98
N VAL A 100 33.92 22.66 -3.91
CA VAL A 100 34.01 21.60 -4.93
C VAL A 100 34.12 22.23 -6.32
N ARG A 101 35.24 21.98 -7.02
CA ARG A 101 35.54 22.55 -8.34
C ARG A 101 35.32 21.51 -9.43
N LEU A 102 34.34 21.74 -10.32
CA LEU A 102 34.11 20.90 -11.49
C LEU A 102 35.27 21.08 -12.48
N SER A 103 36.10 20.06 -12.66
CA SER A 103 37.20 20.08 -13.64
C SER A 103 36.83 19.23 -14.85
N VAL A 104 36.64 19.88 -16.01
CA VAL A 104 36.43 19.18 -17.28
C VAL A 104 37.78 18.98 -17.94
N LEU A 105 38.06 17.75 -18.37
CA LEU A 105 39.23 17.41 -19.18
C LEU A 105 38.98 17.97 -20.58
N ILE A 106 39.75 19.00 -20.98
CA ILE A 106 39.68 19.53 -22.34
C ILE A 106 40.73 18.80 -23.17
N ALA A 107 40.31 18.24 -24.31
CA ALA A 107 41.23 17.74 -25.33
C ALA A 107 42.07 18.91 -25.85
N ALA A 108 43.38 18.72 -26.02
CA ALA A 108 44.40 19.76 -26.19
C ALA A 108 44.22 20.75 -27.36
N ASP A 109 43.14 20.63 -28.15
CA ASP A 109 42.92 21.34 -29.41
C ASP A 109 41.77 22.36 -29.35
N SER A 110 41.35 22.80 -28.16
CA SER A 110 40.33 23.86 -27.99
C SER A 110 40.83 25.05 -27.16
N ALA A 111 42.08 25.44 -27.37
CA ALA A 111 42.61 26.71 -26.90
C ALA A 111 42.48 27.77 -28.03
N SER A 112 41.29 28.33 -28.22
CA SER A 112 41.16 29.60 -28.93
C SER A 112 41.07 30.73 -27.90
N GLY A 113 42.13 31.56 -27.85
CA GLY A 113 42.11 32.87 -27.21
C GLY A 113 42.94 33.02 -25.93
N CYS A 114 44.23 33.29 -26.11
CA CYS A 114 45.11 34.05 -25.21
C CYS A 114 45.17 33.66 -23.72
N ASP A 115 46.08 32.76 -23.39
CA ASP A 115 46.87 32.92 -22.16
C ASP A 115 48.31 32.44 -22.40
N VAL A 116 49.28 33.32 -22.21
CA VAL A 116 50.71 33.04 -22.46
C VAL A 116 51.33 32.62 -21.14
N PRO A 117 51.90 31.41 -21.00
CA PRO A 117 52.48 30.97 -19.74
C PRO A 117 53.74 31.77 -19.39
N LYS A 118 53.68 32.53 -18.30
CA LYS A 118 54.84 33.14 -17.65
C LYS A 118 55.36 32.19 -16.57
N THR A 119 56.05 31.11 -16.94
CA THR A 119 57.19 30.50 -16.20
C THR A 119 57.69 29.25 -16.94
N THR A 120 59.01 29.17 -17.19
CA THR A 120 59.71 27.98 -17.69
C THR A 120 59.83 26.93 -16.58
N GLY A 121 59.18 25.78 -16.74
CA GLY A 121 59.33 24.60 -15.87
C GLY A 121 59.59 23.36 -16.72
N ALA A 122 60.60 22.58 -16.33
CA ALA A 122 61.22 21.50 -17.10
C ALA A 122 60.25 20.35 -17.47
N GLY A 123 60.60 19.68 -18.57
CA GLY A 123 59.75 18.74 -19.31
C GLY A 123 59.17 17.57 -18.53
N SER A 124 57.90 17.28 -18.83
CA SER A 124 57.26 15.97 -18.73
C SER A 124 56.47 15.81 -20.02
N VAL A 125 56.73 14.71 -20.74
CA VAL A 125 56.04 14.31 -21.98
C VAL A 125 54.99 13.27 -21.61
N ASP A 126 54.15 13.58 -20.63
CA ASP A 126 52.91 12.86 -20.40
C ASP A 126 51.79 13.77 -20.89
N HIS A 127 50.77 13.22 -21.56
CA HIS A 127 49.64 13.99 -22.07
C HIS A 127 48.94 14.71 -20.91
N ALA A 128 49.41 15.92 -20.61
CA ALA A 128 48.86 16.82 -19.62
C ALA A 128 47.46 17.18 -20.09
N THR A 129 46.48 16.47 -19.55
CA THR A 129 45.07 16.77 -19.74
C THR A 129 44.82 18.17 -19.18
N VAL A 130 44.84 19.17 -20.06
CA VAL A 130 44.56 20.56 -19.72
C VAL A 130 43.13 20.62 -19.18
N ARG A 131 42.98 20.73 -17.86
CA ARG A 131 41.68 20.89 -17.21
C ARG A 131 41.34 22.37 -17.21
N ALA A 132 40.51 22.83 -18.14
CA ALA A 132 39.98 24.18 -18.05
C ALA A 132 38.93 24.24 -16.94
N ARG A 133 39.05 25.25 -16.10
CA ARG A 133 38.16 25.48 -14.97
C ARG A 133 36.91 26.18 -15.49
N LEU A 134 35.75 25.54 -15.37
CA LEU A 134 34.49 26.17 -15.71
C LEU A 134 34.10 27.16 -14.61
N ASP A 135 33.72 28.37 -14.99
CA ASP A 135 33.20 29.39 -14.07
C ASP A 135 32.00 28.82 -13.29
N PRO A 136 31.95 28.96 -11.94
CA PRO A 136 30.89 28.36 -11.11
C PRO A 136 29.47 28.75 -11.55
N ALA A 137 29.25 29.98 -12.02
CA ALA A 137 27.94 30.42 -12.49
C ALA A 137 27.56 29.79 -13.85
N HIS A 138 28.54 29.49 -14.71
CA HIS A 138 28.33 28.68 -15.91
C HIS A 138 28.06 27.21 -15.59
N ALA A 139 28.82 26.61 -14.68
CA ALA A 139 28.62 25.21 -14.26
C ALA A 139 27.22 24.99 -13.65
N GLN A 140 26.77 25.92 -12.80
CA GLN A 140 25.43 25.86 -12.20
C GLN A 140 24.31 25.95 -13.26
N ARG A 141 24.45 26.80 -14.28
CA ARG A 141 23.47 26.92 -15.36
C ARG A 141 23.36 25.64 -16.20
N ILE A 142 24.50 25.02 -16.53
CA ILE A 142 24.50 23.75 -17.29
C ILE A 142 23.77 22.66 -16.49
N ILE A 143 24.09 22.51 -15.19
CA ILE A 143 23.43 21.51 -14.33
C ILE A 143 21.93 21.78 -14.21
N ALA A 144 21.52 23.04 -14.05
CA ALA A 144 20.10 23.41 -13.93
C ALA A 144 19.30 23.10 -15.22
N ILE A 145 19.91 23.28 -16.40
CA ILE A 145 19.28 22.93 -17.68
C ILE A 145 19.12 21.41 -17.79
N THR A 146 20.16 20.63 -17.51
CA THR A 146 20.09 19.16 -17.56
C THR A 146 19.08 18.60 -16.57
N ASP A 147 19.08 19.11 -15.33
CA ASP A 147 18.14 18.74 -14.27
C ASP A 147 16.67 19.04 -14.65
N THR A 148 16.43 20.14 -15.38
CA THR A 148 15.10 20.47 -15.89
C THR A 148 14.70 19.58 -17.07
N GLY A 149 15.64 19.26 -17.96
CA GLY A 149 15.42 18.34 -19.07
C GLY A 149 15.06 16.92 -18.59
N ASP A 150 15.79 16.41 -17.60
CA ASP A 150 15.56 15.09 -17.03
C ASP A 150 14.18 14.98 -16.37
N ARG A 151 13.78 16.00 -15.60
CA ARG A 151 12.40 16.12 -15.07
C ARG A 151 11.34 16.07 -16.17
N GLY A 152 11.58 16.75 -17.30
CA GLY A 152 10.67 16.74 -18.45
C GLY A 152 10.52 15.36 -19.08
N LEU A 153 11.63 14.61 -19.22
CA LEU A 153 11.62 13.26 -19.77
C LEU A 153 10.88 12.27 -18.85
N ILE A 154 11.10 12.36 -17.54
CA ILE A 154 10.37 11.54 -16.55
C ILE A 154 8.86 11.82 -16.64
N ALA A 155 8.46 13.09 -16.72
CA ALA A 155 7.05 13.47 -16.85
C ALA A 155 6.42 12.91 -18.13
N LEU A 156 7.13 13.01 -19.26
CA LEU A 156 6.67 12.44 -20.53
C LEU A 156 6.52 10.92 -20.44
N GLN A 157 7.48 10.22 -19.86
CA GLN A 157 7.44 8.78 -19.68
C GLN A 157 6.25 8.36 -18.80
N ALA A 158 5.96 9.12 -17.74
CA ALA A 158 4.78 8.91 -16.90
C ALA A 158 3.47 9.08 -17.70
N CYS A 159 3.36 10.12 -18.54
CA CYS A 159 2.21 10.31 -19.42
C CYS A 159 2.06 9.16 -20.42
N GLN A 160 3.16 8.68 -21.00
CA GLN A 160 3.14 7.54 -21.93
C GLN A 160 2.70 6.24 -21.24
N ALA A 161 3.18 6.00 -20.02
CA ALA A 161 2.78 4.82 -19.24
C ALA A 161 1.28 4.86 -18.92
N TYR A 162 0.76 6.03 -18.53
CA TYR A 162 -0.67 6.22 -18.26
C TYR A 162 -1.53 5.94 -19.50
N VAL A 163 -1.16 6.48 -20.67
CA VAL A 163 -1.90 6.23 -21.92
C VAL A 163 -1.87 4.75 -22.31
N LYS A 164 -0.73 4.06 -22.12
CA LYS A 164 -0.63 2.61 -22.37
C LYS A 164 -1.52 1.81 -21.43
N ALA A 165 -1.59 2.18 -20.15
CA ALA A 165 -2.43 1.51 -19.17
C ALA A 165 -3.94 1.71 -19.44
N LEU A 166 -4.34 2.81 -20.05
CA LEU A 166 -5.73 3.04 -20.49
C LEU A 166 -6.11 2.27 -21.76
N ALA A 167 -5.14 1.90 -22.59
CA ALA A 167 -5.36 1.20 -23.85
C ALA A 167 -5.39 -0.34 -23.70
N GLN A 168 -5.35 -0.84 -22.47
CA GLN A 168 -5.30 -2.27 -22.12
C GLN A 168 -6.51 -2.65 -21.27
#